data_AF-A0A4R8SJM5-F1
#
_entry.id   AF-A0A4R8SJM5-F1
#
_cell.length_a   1.000
_cell.length_b   1.000
_cell.length_c   1.000
_cell.angle_alpha   90.00
_cell.angle_beta   90.00
_cell.angle_gamma   90.00
#
_symmetry.space_group_name_H-M   'P 1'
#
loop_
_entity.id
_entity.type
_entity.pdbx_description
1 polymer ?
#
loop_
_entity_poly.entity_id
_entity_poly.type
_entity_poly.pdbx_seq_one_letter_code
_entity_poly.pdbx_strand_id
1 'polypeptide(L)'
;MNQTSRANPAQARALLTVAFGPSAVALVIIAAIVLVQLVIANSDMTGTFGAVASMWLGAHLVPISIGGRVIEVLPLLPTAAMVWGVARTVASTLAPTASWYVIRWVIASALAGPLLMTAISLAIIHDASTVLTQLQSPNALRAFGSVLGVHAAGAIAGVLLRVGRRLAVVLQLPSWPLEAARGAVAGVLALFGLSAAVTAGSLVVHWATMDQLYSVTNDFVGQLSLTLLALLYAPNVILGACALAVGSSANVGTAAFSAFAVFGGQLPAVPILAAVPTPPLGPAWVALMIIGAVSGVAVGQQCARRPAPWPTAIHKVVTAALLAATFLAIVGKLAGGQLGNFGRLGIDQGTFGPGVFFWFLVIGLLTVFMLGGATRLPAKARPEPVRAPEPESVPEPEPSPEPEPEPEPEPVPDPEAEFEPEPESEPIPETEPEPGLESDSSDPPEPAK
;
A
#
# COMPACT_ATOMS: atom_id res chain seq x y z
N MET A 1 -8.49 -40.59 -20.11
CA MET A 1 -8.02 -39.94 -21.36
C MET A 1 -7.69 -38.49 -21.05
N ASN A 2 -6.41 -38.18 -20.99
CA ASN A 2 -5.87 -36.83 -20.79
C ASN A 2 -6.23 -35.95 -22.00
N GLN A 3 -7.18 -35.03 -21.86
CA GLN A 3 -7.29 -33.90 -22.78
C GLN A 3 -6.14 -32.94 -22.48
N THR A 4 -5.12 -32.97 -23.33
CA THR A 4 -4.12 -31.91 -23.40
C THR A 4 -4.84 -30.60 -23.67
N SER A 5 -4.86 -29.73 -22.65
CA SER A 5 -5.35 -28.35 -22.70
C SER A 5 -4.67 -27.60 -23.86
N ARG A 6 -5.30 -27.59 -25.04
CA ARG A 6 -4.92 -26.65 -26.10
C ARG A 6 -5.17 -25.25 -25.55
N ALA A 7 -4.09 -24.48 -25.35
CA ALA A 7 -4.19 -23.10 -24.91
C ALA A 7 -5.15 -22.35 -25.83
N ASN A 8 -6.23 -21.79 -25.26
CA ASN A 8 -7.20 -21.02 -26.01
C ASN A 8 -6.49 -19.79 -26.62
N PRO A 9 -6.45 -19.61 -27.95
CA PRO A 9 -5.74 -18.51 -28.60
C PRO A 9 -6.16 -17.13 -28.08
N ALA A 10 -7.44 -16.98 -27.70
CA ALA A 10 -7.96 -15.75 -27.11
C ALA A 10 -7.34 -15.45 -25.74
N GLN A 11 -7.14 -16.49 -24.92
CA GLN A 11 -6.52 -16.37 -23.61
C GLN A 11 -5.02 -16.04 -23.73
N ALA A 12 -4.30 -16.71 -24.65
CA ALA A 12 -2.90 -16.40 -24.92
C ALA A 12 -2.72 -14.96 -25.40
N ARG A 13 -3.57 -14.48 -26.33
CA ARG A 13 -3.56 -13.09 -26.79
C ARG A 13 -3.83 -12.11 -25.65
N ALA A 14 -4.78 -12.40 -24.76
CA ALA A 14 -5.07 -11.56 -23.62
C ALA A 14 -3.87 -11.45 -22.66
N LEU A 15 -3.21 -12.57 -22.36
CA LEU A 15 -2.02 -12.59 -21.51
C LEU A 15 -0.84 -11.82 -22.15
N LEU A 16 -0.62 -11.96 -23.46
CA LEU A 16 0.38 -11.19 -24.19
C LEU A 16 0.09 -9.68 -24.18
N THR A 17 -1.20 -9.31 -24.32
CA THR A 17 -1.62 -7.90 -24.26
C THR A 17 -1.35 -7.31 -22.87
N VAL A 18 -1.60 -8.07 -21.80
CA VAL A 18 -1.27 -7.67 -20.43
C VAL A 18 0.24 -7.55 -20.22
N ALA A 19 1.01 -8.50 -20.76
CA ALA A 19 2.46 -8.56 -20.58
C ALA A 19 3.20 -7.44 -21.29
N PHE A 20 2.83 -7.13 -22.54
CA PHE A 20 3.59 -6.22 -23.39
C PHE A 20 2.84 -4.94 -23.77
N GLY A 21 1.52 -4.87 -23.61
CA GLY A 21 0.71 -3.74 -24.08
C GLY A 21 1.17 -2.39 -23.52
N PRO A 22 1.13 -2.17 -22.19
CA PRO A 22 1.59 -0.92 -21.59
C PRO A 22 3.05 -0.60 -21.93
N SER A 23 3.94 -1.60 -21.89
CA SER A 23 5.36 -1.44 -22.17
C SER A 23 5.65 -1.05 -23.62
N ALA A 24 4.98 -1.69 -24.58
CA ALA A 24 5.13 -1.41 -26.00
C ALA A 24 4.64 0.00 -26.34
N VAL A 25 3.47 0.41 -25.82
CA VAL A 25 2.95 1.77 -26.00
C VAL A 25 3.95 2.81 -25.46
N ALA A 26 4.46 2.60 -24.25
CA ALA A 26 5.44 3.50 -23.66
C ALA A 26 6.74 3.56 -24.48
N LEU A 27 7.27 2.42 -24.93
CA LEU A 27 8.47 2.39 -25.76
C LEU A 27 8.29 3.09 -27.12
N VAL A 28 7.11 2.96 -27.75
CA VAL A 28 6.80 3.69 -28.99
C VAL A 28 6.78 5.20 -28.74
N ILE A 29 6.14 5.65 -27.66
CA ILE A 29 6.10 7.07 -27.29
C ILE A 29 7.52 7.59 -26.99
N ILE A 30 8.29 6.85 -26.19
CA ILE A 30 9.67 7.20 -25.84
C ILE A 30 10.55 7.27 -27.09
N ALA A 31 10.47 6.27 -27.98
CA ALA A 31 11.21 6.25 -29.23
C ALA A 31 10.86 7.44 -30.12
N ALA A 32 9.57 7.77 -30.25
CA ALA A 32 9.13 8.95 -30.99
C ALA A 32 9.70 10.25 -30.39
N ILE A 33 9.64 10.42 -29.07
CA ILE A 33 10.20 11.59 -28.38
C ILE A 33 11.71 11.69 -28.62
N VAL A 34 12.46 10.59 -28.42
CA VAL A 34 13.93 10.58 -28.63
C VAL A 34 14.27 10.95 -30.07
N LEU A 35 13.61 10.36 -31.07
CA LEU A 35 13.87 10.65 -32.47
C LEU A 35 13.57 12.11 -32.82
N VAL A 36 12.44 12.64 -32.34
CA VAL A 36 12.07 14.05 -32.54
C VAL A 36 13.13 14.96 -31.92
N GLN A 37 13.58 14.70 -30.69
CA GLN A 37 14.60 15.51 -30.03
C GLN A 37 15.98 15.43 -30.70
N LEU A 38 16.38 14.27 -31.19
CA LEU A 38 17.65 14.13 -31.95
C LEU A 38 17.61 14.92 -33.26
N VAL A 39 16.49 14.87 -33.99
CA VAL A 39 16.30 15.64 -35.23
C VAL A 39 16.32 17.14 -34.96
N ILE A 40 15.60 17.61 -33.94
CA ILE A 40 15.58 19.02 -33.52
C ILE A 40 16.97 19.50 -33.13
N ALA A 41 17.71 18.68 -32.37
CA ALA A 41 19.06 19.01 -31.92
C ALA A 41 20.10 18.94 -33.04
N ASN A 42 19.72 18.54 -34.26
CA ASN A 42 20.62 18.25 -35.36
C ASN A 42 21.77 17.31 -34.93
N SER A 43 21.41 16.32 -34.11
CA SER A 43 22.35 15.40 -33.47
C SER A 43 22.44 14.10 -34.27
N ASP A 44 23.61 13.47 -34.26
CA ASP A 44 23.78 12.16 -34.86
C ASP A 44 22.86 11.13 -34.20
N MET A 45 22.34 10.16 -34.98
CA MET A 45 21.45 9.11 -34.47
C MET A 45 22.18 8.05 -33.61
N THR A 46 23.49 8.24 -33.38
CA THR A 46 24.33 7.40 -32.53
C THR A 46 23.79 7.42 -31.10
N GLY A 47 23.56 6.24 -30.52
CA GLY A 47 23.07 6.12 -29.15
C GLY A 47 21.55 6.20 -28.98
N THR A 48 20.77 6.32 -30.06
CA THR A 48 19.29 6.37 -30.01
C THR A 48 18.71 5.22 -29.18
N PHE A 49 19.15 3.97 -29.41
CA PHE A 49 18.68 2.81 -28.66
C PHE A 49 19.04 2.88 -27.17
N GLY A 50 20.25 3.36 -26.84
CA GLY A 50 20.68 3.59 -25.47
C GLY A 50 19.78 4.62 -24.78
N ALA A 51 19.48 5.74 -25.44
CA ALA A 51 18.58 6.77 -24.92
C ALA A 51 17.15 6.25 -24.70
N VAL A 52 16.59 5.49 -25.65
CA VAL A 52 15.26 4.87 -25.51
C VAL A 52 15.22 3.90 -24.34
N ALA A 53 16.23 3.03 -24.21
CA ALA A 53 16.34 2.08 -23.10
C ALA A 53 16.51 2.80 -21.75
N SER A 54 17.33 3.85 -21.68
CA SER A 54 17.51 4.66 -20.46
C SER A 54 16.24 5.41 -20.08
N MET A 55 15.50 5.98 -21.04
CA MET A 55 14.21 6.62 -20.77
C MET A 55 13.13 5.62 -20.33
N TRP A 56 13.12 4.41 -20.89
CA TRP A 56 12.27 3.32 -20.43
C TRP A 56 12.53 3.00 -18.95
N LEU A 57 13.79 2.82 -18.57
CA LEU A 57 14.16 2.57 -17.16
C LEU A 57 13.87 3.80 -16.28
N GLY A 58 14.10 5.01 -16.78
CA GLY A 58 13.77 6.26 -16.11
C GLY A 58 12.27 6.42 -15.80
N ALA A 59 11.40 5.99 -16.71
CA ALA A 59 9.95 5.95 -16.48
C ALA A 59 9.54 4.98 -15.35
N HIS A 60 10.44 4.11 -14.92
CA HIS A 60 10.29 3.20 -13.79
C HIS A 60 11.15 3.60 -12.58
N LEU A 61 11.59 4.86 -12.50
CA LEU A 61 12.38 5.38 -11.38
C LEU A 61 13.73 4.67 -11.17
N VAL A 62 14.32 4.15 -12.25
CA VAL A 62 15.69 3.63 -12.23
C VAL A 62 16.66 4.79 -12.45
N PRO A 63 17.64 5.02 -11.56
CA PRO A 63 18.61 6.09 -11.70
C PRO A 63 19.34 6.07 -13.03
N ILE A 64 19.57 7.26 -13.57
CA ILE A 64 20.35 7.46 -14.78
C ILE A 64 21.65 8.15 -14.37
N SER A 65 22.78 7.57 -14.77
CA SER A 65 24.11 8.13 -14.50
C SER A 65 24.77 8.57 -15.80
N ILE A 66 25.13 9.85 -15.87
CA ILE A 66 25.76 10.47 -17.04
C ILE A 66 27.00 11.22 -16.58
N GLY A 67 28.16 10.88 -17.15
CA GLY A 67 29.43 11.56 -16.83
C GLY A 67 29.80 11.50 -15.34
N GLY A 68 29.49 10.38 -14.67
CA GLY A 68 29.74 10.18 -13.23
C GLY A 68 28.76 10.91 -12.29
N ARG A 69 27.75 11.61 -12.82
CA ARG A 69 26.70 12.25 -12.02
C ARG A 69 25.43 11.43 -12.09
N VAL A 70 24.82 11.20 -10.92
CA VAL A 70 23.58 10.43 -10.80
C VAL A 70 22.37 11.37 -10.80
N ILE A 71 21.38 11.02 -11.60
CA ILE A 71 20.04 11.63 -11.63
C ILE A 71 19.07 10.58 -11.10
N GLU A 72 18.67 10.73 -9.84
CA GLU A 72 17.67 9.87 -9.17
C GLU A 72 16.34 10.58 -8.99
N VAL A 73 16.31 11.91 -9.04
CA VAL A 73 15.07 12.69 -9.01
C VAL A 73 14.43 12.59 -10.38
N LEU A 74 13.63 11.56 -10.59
CA LEU A 74 12.97 11.27 -11.85
C LEU A 74 11.51 11.77 -11.82
N PRO A 75 10.95 12.15 -12.99
CA PRO A 75 9.58 12.65 -13.05
C PRO A 75 8.61 11.52 -12.70
N LEU A 76 7.67 11.79 -11.80
CA LEU A 76 6.68 10.79 -11.36
C LEU A 76 5.54 10.58 -12.35
N LEU A 77 5.25 11.54 -13.24
CA LEU A 77 4.11 11.44 -14.16
C LEU A 77 4.21 10.23 -15.11
N PRO A 78 5.36 9.93 -15.76
CA PRO A 78 5.51 8.71 -16.56
C PRO A 78 5.27 7.43 -15.76
N THR A 79 5.77 7.37 -14.52
CA THR A 79 5.56 6.21 -13.64
C THR A 79 4.09 6.05 -13.27
N ALA A 80 3.40 7.14 -12.93
CA ALA A 80 1.97 7.12 -12.66
C ALA A 80 1.15 6.68 -13.87
N ALA A 81 1.51 7.15 -15.07
CA ALA A 81 0.89 6.75 -16.33
C ALA A 81 1.10 5.25 -16.61
N MET A 82 2.30 4.71 -16.30
CA MET A 82 2.59 3.28 -16.41
C MET A 82 1.73 2.46 -15.43
N VAL A 83 1.69 2.83 -14.15
CA VAL A 83 0.84 2.17 -13.13
C VAL A 83 -0.62 2.17 -13.58
N TRP A 84 -1.13 3.30 -14.07
CA TRP A 84 -2.49 3.43 -14.58
C TRP A 84 -2.73 2.53 -15.81
N GLY A 85 -1.82 2.53 -16.79
CA GLY A 85 -1.92 1.72 -18.00
C GLY A 85 -1.95 0.22 -17.69
N VAL A 86 -1.08 -0.24 -16.79
CA VAL A 86 -1.06 -1.63 -16.31
C VAL A 86 -2.35 -1.97 -15.56
N ALA A 87 -2.78 -1.11 -14.63
CA ALA A 87 -4.00 -1.31 -13.85
C ALA A 87 -5.24 -1.43 -14.75
N ARG A 88 -5.36 -0.53 -15.75
CA ARG A 88 -6.46 -0.55 -16.71
C ARG A 88 -6.45 -1.83 -17.55
N THR A 89 -5.27 -2.23 -18.03
CA THR A 89 -5.13 -3.44 -18.86
C THR A 89 -5.52 -4.67 -18.07
N VAL A 90 -4.96 -4.85 -16.87
CA VAL A 90 -5.30 -5.97 -15.96
C VAL A 90 -6.79 -5.99 -15.61
N ALA A 91 -7.37 -4.83 -15.24
CA ALA A 91 -8.79 -4.74 -14.92
C ALA A 91 -9.70 -5.08 -16.10
N SER A 92 -9.31 -4.70 -17.32
CA SER A 92 -10.06 -5.00 -18.54
C SER A 92 -10.00 -6.47 -18.94
N THR A 93 -8.90 -7.16 -18.64
CA THR A 93 -8.71 -8.59 -18.95
C THR A 93 -9.44 -9.51 -17.97
N LEU A 94 -9.64 -9.07 -16.72
CA LEU A 94 -10.28 -9.88 -15.70
C LEU A 94 -11.82 -9.75 -15.75
N ALA A 95 -12.52 -10.88 -15.71
CA ALA A 95 -13.94 -10.91 -15.39
C ALA A 95 -14.13 -10.65 -13.87
N PRO A 96 -15.22 -10.01 -13.43
CA PRO A 96 -15.51 -9.84 -11.99
C PRO A 96 -15.63 -11.18 -11.24
N THR A 97 -16.00 -12.24 -11.96
CA THR A 97 -16.12 -13.62 -11.49
C THR A 97 -14.90 -14.50 -11.79
N ALA A 98 -13.78 -13.92 -12.26
CA ALA A 98 -12.57 -14.65 -12.60
C ALA A 98 -12.06 -15.53 -11.44
N SER A 99 -11.62 -16.75 -11.74
CA SER A 99 -11.05 -17.64 -10.72
C SER A 99 -9.67 -17.16 -10.26
N TRP A 100 -9.25 -17.59 -9.07
CA TRP A 100 -7.92 -17.28 -8.53
C TRP A 100 -6.77 -17.67 -9.46
N TYR A 101 -6.90 -18.81 -10.15
CA TYR A 101 -5.92 -19.26 -11.14
C TYR A 101 -5.73 -18.27 -12.29
N VAL A 102 -6.83 -17.70 -12.83
CA VAL A 102 -6.76 -16.71 -13.91
C VAL A 102 -6.10 -15.42 -13.41
N ILE A 103 -6.47 -14.95 -12.21
CA ILE A 103 -5.88 -13.75 -11.60
C ILE A 103 -4.37 -13.92 -11.46
N ARG A 104 -3.91 -15.08 -10.96
CA ARG A 104 -2.47 -15.36 -10.81
C ARG A 104 -1.73 -15.34 -12.14
N TRP A 105 -2.28 -15.93 -13.20
CA TRP A 105 -1.67 -15.90 -14.54
C TRP A 105 -1.63 -14.50 -15.13
N VAL A 106 -2.69 -13.70 -14.95
CA VAL A 106 -2.71 -12.30 -15.41
C VAL A 106 -1.66 -11.47 -14.68
N ILE A 107 -1.51 -11.63 -13.35
CA ILE A 107 -0.45 -10.98 -12.58
C ILE A 107 0.92 -11.44 -13.08
N ALA A 108 1.14 -12.75 -13.21
CA ALA A 108 2.42 -13.29 -13.69
C ALA A 108 2.79 -12.73 -15.07
N SER A 109 1.83 -12.63 -15.99
CA SER A 109 2.03 -12.01 -17.30
C SER A 109 2.33 -10.52 -17.20
N ALA A 110 1.61 -9.77 -16.37
CA ALA A 110 1.83 -8.33 -16.15
C ALA A 110 3.22 -8.00 -15.59
N LEU A 111 3.87 -8.97 -14.95
CA LEU A 111 5.23 -8.84 -14.42
C LEU A 111 6.29 -9.40 -15.37
N ALA A 112 6.05 -10.55 -16.01
CA ALA A 112 7.05 -11.22 -16.85
C ALA A 112 7.46 -10.39 -18.08
N GLY A 113 6.48 -9.82 -18.79
CA GLY A 113 6.73 -8.99 -19.97
C GLY A 113 7.65 -7.79 -19.72
N PRO A 114 7.35 -6.89 -18.77
CA PRO A 114 8.20 -5.74 -18.49
C PRO A 114 9.57 -6.14 -17.90
N LEU A 115 9.68 -7.23 -17.14
CA LEU A 115 10.99 -7.72 -16.68
C LEU A 115 11.86 -8.19 -17.85
N LEU A 116 11.28 -8.85 -18.85
CA LEU A 116 11.99 -9.17 -20.10
C LEU A 116 12.45 -7.89 -20.81
N MET A 117 11.59 -6.87 -20.91
CA MET A 117 11.96 -5.58 -21.49
C MET A 117 13.06 -4.87 -20.71
N THR A 118 13.10 -5.01 -19.38
CA THR A 118 14.19 -4.51 -18.54
C THR A 118 15.50 -5.22 -18.84
N ALA A 119 15.49 -6.55 -18.99
CA ALA A 119 16.69 -7.31 -19.36
C ALA A 119 17.24 -6.86 -20.72
N ILE A 120 16.36 -6.70 -21.72
CA ILE A 120 16.72 -6.20 -23.05
C ILE A 120 17.27 -4.77 -22.94
N SER A 121 16.61 -3.89 -22.18
CA SER A 121 17.04 -2.50 -22.00
C SER A 121 18.41 -2.41 -21.33
N LEU A 122 18.68 -3.21 -20.30
CA LEU A 122 19.98 -3.28 -19.65
C LEU A 122 21.07 -3.77 -20.61
N ALA A 123 20.77 -4.78 -21.44
CA ALA A 123 21.70 -5.26 -22.45
C ALA A 123 22.03 -4.16 -23.49
N ILE A 124 21.02 -3.43 -23.97
CA ILE A 124 21.18 -2.31 -24.91
C ILE A 124 22.02 -1.18 -24.28
N ILE A 125 21.74 -0.81 -23.02
CA ILE A 125 22.50 0.24 -22.33
C ILE A 125 23.94 -0.21 -22.10
N HIS A 126 24.15 -1.46 -21.73
CA HIS A 126 25.49 -2.01 -21.54
C HIS A 126 26.30 -1.96 -22.83
N ASP A 127 25.73 -2.42 -23.95
CA ASP A 127 26.35 -2.32 -25.27
C ASP A 127 26.65 -0.85 -25.64
N ALA A 128 25.66 0.04 -25.50
CA ALA A 128 25.81 1.47 -25.78
C ALA A 128 26.88 2.14 -24.90
N SER A 129 27.05 1.71 -23.65
CA SER A 129 28.07 2.26 -22.74
C SER A 129 29.51 1.95 -23.15
N THR A 130 29.72 0.92 -23.97
CA THR A 130 31.06 0.61 -24.52
C THR A 130 31.51 1.64 -25.57
N VAL A 131 30.54 2.26 -26.25
CA VAL A 131 30.77 3.30 -27.28
C VAL A 131 30.65 4.70 -26.67
N LEU A 132 29.62 4.92 -25.85
CA LEU A 132 29.32 6.18 -25.18
C LEU A 132 29.90 6.17 -23.77
N THR A 133 31.16 6.57 -23.62
CA THR A 133 31.89 6.51 -22.35
C THR A 133 31.28 7.33 -21.21
N GLN A 134 30.38 8.28 -21.52
CA GLN A 134 29.65 9.04 -20.51
C GLN A 134 28.40 8.32 -19.98
N LEU A 135 27.84 7.35 -20.72
CA LEU A 135 26.68 6.58 -20.30
C LEU A 135 27.13 5.41 -19.43
N GLN A 136 26.55 5.27 -18.25
CA GLN A 136 26.85 4.17 -17.34
C GLN A 136 25.67 3.21 -17.23
N SER A 137 25.97 1.92 -17.26
CA SER A 137 24.95 0.89 -17.05
C SER A 137 24.43 0.93 -15.60
N PRO A 138 23.10 1.01 -15.39
CA PRO A 138 22.55 1.06 -14.05
C PRO A 138 22.65 -0.30 -13.35
N ASN A 139 22.55 -0.30 -12.02
CA ASN A 139 22.54 -1.53 -11.23
C ASN A 139 21.33 -2.40 -11.61
N ALA A 140 21.59 -3.62 -12.06
CA ALA A 140 20.56 -4.55 -12.54
C ALA A 140 19.51 -4.88 -11.48
N LEU A 141 19.92 -5.14 -10.23
CA LEU A 141 18.99 -5.45 -9.13
C LEU A 141 18.03 -4.28 -8.88
N ARG A 142 18.54 -3.05 -8.87
CA ARG A 142 17.73 -1.84 -8.71
C ARG A 142 16.78 -1.66 -9.90
N ALA A 143 17.24 -1.91 -11.13
CA ALA A 143 16.42 -1.81 -12.33
C ALA A 143 15.25 -2.81 -12.31
N PHE A 144 15.53 -4.09 -12.07
CA PHE A 144 14.50 -5.12 -11.95
C PHE A 144 13.55 -4.84 -10.77
N GLY A 145 14.07 -4.43 -9.62
CA GLY A 145 13.27 -4.11 -8.44
C GLY A 145 12.30 -2.95 -8.67
N SER A 146 12.74 -1.86 -9.31
CA SER A 146 11.87 -0.73 -9.58
C SER A 146 10.79 -1.06 -10.62
N VAL A 147 11.15 -1.74 -11.73
CA VAL A 147 10.17 -2.18 -12.74
C VAL A 147 9.15 -3.15 -12.14
N LEU A 148 9.62 -4.12 -11.34
CA LEU A 148 8.75 -5.04 -10.61
C LEU A 148 7.78 -4.29 -9.71
N GLY A 149 8.26 -3.31 -8.93
CA GLY A 149 7.44 -2.51 -8.03
C GLY A 149 6.35 -1.72 -8.75
N VAL A 150 6.68 -1.03 -9.85
CA VAL A 150 5.74 -0.25 -10.67
C VAL A 150 4.67 -1.14 -11.28
N HIS A 151 5.06 -2.25 -11.90
CA HIS A 151 4.10 -3.16 -12.54
C HIS A 151 3.29 -3.96 -11.52
N ALA A 152 3.86 -4.32 -10.36
CA ALA A 152 3.11 -4.93 -9.26
C ALA A 152 2.07 -3.97 -8.69
N ALA A 153 2.41 -2.70 -8.48
CA ALA A 153 1.45 -1.69 -8.04
C ALA A 153 0.29 -1.55 -9.04
N GLY A 154 0.59 -1.48 -10.34
CA GLY A 154 -0.42 -1.46 -11.40
C GLY A 154 -1.29 -2.72 -11.41
N ALA A 155 -0.69 -3.91 -11.34
CA ALA A 155 -1.40 -5.18 -11.36
C ALA A 155 -2.32 -5.35 -10.14
N ILE A 156 -1.82 -5.04 -8.94
CA ILE A 156 -2.60 -5.05 -7.69
C ILE A 156 -3.76 -4.08 -7.80
N ALA A 157 -3.51 -2.84 -8.24
CA ALA A 157 -4.57 -1.84 -8.42
C ALA A 157 -5.64 -2.31 -9.42
N GLY A 158 -5.23 -2.87 -10.56
CA GLY A 158 -6.15 -3.41 -11.57
C GLY A 158 -7.03 -4.56 -11.04
N VAL A 159 -6.43 -5.49 -10.28
CA VAL A 159 -7.17 -6.59 -9.63
C VAL A 159 -8.13 -6.05 -8.59
N LEU A 160 -7.70 -5.13 -7.73
CA LEU A 160 -8.54 -4.53 -6.68
C LEU A 160 -9.72 -3.75 -7.28
N LEU A 161 -9.49 -2.96 -8.34
CA LEU A 161 -10.54 -2.21 -9.03
C LEU A 161 -11.60 -3.15 -9.65
N ARG A 162 -11.18 -4.32 -10.15
CA ARG A 162 -12.08 -5.23 -10.86
C ARG A 162 -12.78 -6.25 -9.97
N VAL A 163 -12.05 -6.84 -9.03
CA VAL A 163 -12.49 -7.99 -8.21
C VAL A 163 -12.62 -7.63 -6.72
N GLY A 164 -12.24 -6.41 -6.30
CA GLY A 164 -12.17 -6.03 -4.88
C GLY A 164 -13.45 -6.22 -4.08
N ARG A 165 -14.64 -5.98 -4.67
CA ARG A 165 -15.92 -6.27 -4.01
C ARG A 165 -16.11 -7.75 -3.72
N ARG A 166 -15.77 -8.61 -4.67
CA ARG A 166 -15.86 -10.06 -4.50
C ARG A 166 -14.82 -10.55 -3.51
N LEU A 167 -13.59 -10.02 -3.57
CA LEU A 167 -12.55 -10.35 -2.61
C LEU A 167 -12.99 -10.04 -1.18
N ALA A 168 -13.65 -8.91 -0.96
CA ALA A 168 -14.23 -8.57 0.34
C ALA A 168 -15.28 -9.59 0.81
N VAL A 169 -16.14 -10.07 -0.09
CA VAL A 169 -17.14 -11.11 0.23
C VAL A 169 -16.48 -12.45 0.55
N VAL A 170 -15.51 -12.88 -0.27
CA VAL A 170 -14.80 -14.16 -0.09
C VAL A 170 -13.98 -14.18 1.20
N LEU A 171 -13.34 -13.06 1.55
CA LEU A 171 -12.59 -12.90 2.79
C LEU A 171 -13.48 -12.59 4.00
N GLN A 172 -14.81 -12.55 3.83
CA GLN A 172 -15.78 -12.19 4.88
C GLN A 172 -15.43 -10.87 5.58
N LEU A 173 -14.85 -9.93 4.83
CA LEU A 173 -14.46 -8.64 5.38
C LEU A 173 -15.73 -7.85 5.74
N PRO A 174 -15.75 -7.18 6.92
CA PRO A 174 -16.78 -6.21 7.24
C PRO A 174 -16.90 -5.14 6.15
N SER A 175 -18.00 -4.39 6.12
CA SER A 175 -18.21 -3.33 5.11
C SER A 175 -17.30 -2.09 5.29
N TRP A 176 -16.74 -1.91 6.49
CA TRP A 176 -16.03 -0.70 6.89
C TRP A 176 -14.64 -0.48 6.23
N PRO A 177 -13.81 -1.50 5.92
CA PRO A 177 -12.49 -1.28 5.31
C PRO A 177 -12.56 -0.69 3.90
N LEU A 178 -13.56 -1.08 3.10
CA LEU A 178 -13.77 -0.49 1.77
C LEU A 178 -14.17 0.98 1.86
N GLU A 179 -14.88 1.35 2.93
CA GLU A 179 -15.23 2.75 3.21
C GLU A 179 -14.03 3.54 3.71
N ALA A 180 -13.18 2.94 4.55
CA ALA A 180 -11.90 3.52 4.96
C ALA A 180 -10.99 3.76 3.75
N ALA A 181 -10.91 2.83 2.80
CA ALA A 181 -10.15 3.00 1.56
C ALA A 181 -10.69 4.18 0.72
N ARG A 182 -12.02 4.35 0.63
CA ARG A 182 -12.61 5.54 -0.02
C ARG A 182 -12.27 6.83 0.73
N GLY A 183 -12.27 6.81 2.06
CA GLY A 183 -11.84 7.93 2.90
C GLY A 183 -10.39 8.32 2.63
N ALA A 184 -9.49 7.33 2.56
CA ALA A 184 -8.09 7.54 2.22
C ALA A 184 -7.94 8.20 0.83
N VAL A 185 -8.62 7.66 -0.18
CA VAL A 185 -8.60 8.23 -1.55
C VAL A 185 -9.12 9.67 -1.55
N ALA A 186 -10.22 9.96 -0.86
CA ALA A 186 -10.77 11.31 -0.77
C ALA A 186 -9.77 12.30 -0.13
N GLY A 187 -9.13 11.92 0.97
CA GLY A 187 -8.12 12.74 1.63
C GLY A 187 -6.88 12.97 0.76
N VAL A 188 -6.36 11.92 0.12
CA VAL A 188 -5.21 12.02 -0.80
C VAL A 188 -5.51 12.94 -1.98
N LEU A 189 -6.69 12.77 -2.61
CA LEU A 189 -7.10 13.62 -3.74
C LEU A 189 -7.33 15.07 -3.30
N ALA A 190 -7.91 15.30 -2.12
CA ALA A 190 -8.10 16.64 -1.59
C ALA A 190 -6.76 17.33 -1.32
N LEU A 191 -5.83 16.64 -0.63
CA LEU A 191 -4.51 17.19 -0.32
C LEU A 191 -3.72 17.47 -1.59
N PHE A 192 -3.61 16.50 -2.48
CA PHE A 192 -2.89 16.65 -3.74
C PHE A 192 -3.53 17.72 -4.64
N GLY A 193 -4.86 17.76 -4.75
CA GLY A 193 -5.58 18.72 -5.58
C GLY A 193 -5.48 20.15 -5.06
N LEU A 194 -5.62 20.37 -3.75
CA LEU A 194 -5.45 21.69 -3.13
C LEU A 194 -3.99 22.17 -3.19
N SER A 195 -3.03 21.28 -2.95
CA SER A 195 -1.61 21.59 -3.14
C SER A 195 -1.29 21.89 -4.60
N ALA A 196 -1.90 21.20 -5.56
CA ALA A 196 -1.76 21.51 -6.99
C ALA A 196 -2.32 22.90 -7.33
N ALA A 197 -3.47 23.27 -6.76
CA ALA A 197 -4.05 24.60 -6.94
C ALA A 197 -3.13 25.70 -6.38
N VAL A 198 -2.50 25.48 -5.21
CA VAL A 198 -1.52 26.42 -4.65
C VAL A 198 -0.24 26.47 -5.48
N THR A 199 0.28 25.35 -5.98
CA THR A 199 1.43 25.34 -6.88
C THR A 199 1.14 26.14 -8.15
N ALA A 200 -0.03 25.95 -8.76
CA ALA A 200 -0.45 26.72 -9.93
C ALA A 200 -0.62 28.21 -9.62
N GLY A 201 -1.27 28.56 -8.49
CA GLY A 201 -1.39 29.93 -8.02
C GLY A 201 -0.02 30.58 -7.76
N SER A 202 0.92 29.82 -7.21
CA SER A 202 2.30 30.27 -6.97
C SER A 202 3.02 30.57 -8.28
N LEU A 203 2.86 29.74 -9.33
CA LEU A 203 3.43 30.03 -10.65
C LEU A 203 2.88 31.32 -11.26
N VAL A 204 1.59 31.61 -11.07
CA VAL A 204 0.96 32.86 -11.54
C VAL A 204 1.51 34.07 -10.76
N VAL A 205 1.62 33.95 -9.43
CA VAL A 205 2.17 35.02 -8.59
C VAL A 205 3.65 35.29 -8.91
N HIS A 206 4.43 34.23 -9.12
CA HIS A 206 5.86 34.32 -9.45
C HIS A 206 6.12 34.26 -10.96
N TRP A 207 5.21 34.81 -11.76
CA TRP A 207 5.30 34.79 -13.23
C TRP A 207 6.64 35.34 -13.74
N ALA A 208 7.13 36.44 -13.17
CA ALA A 208 8.39 37.04 -13.57
C ALA A 208 9.59 36.11 -13.34
N THR A 209 9.60 35.35 -12.24
CA THR A 209 10.64 34.35 -11.97
C THR A 209 10.51 33.16 -12.93
N MET A 210 9.28 32.73 -13.21
CA MET A 210 9.03 31.66 -14.19
C MET A 210 9.52 32.06 -15.59
N ASP A 211 9.25 33.29 -16.03
CA ASP A 211 9.71 33.85 -17.30
C ASP A 211 11.24 33.91 -17.39
N GLN A 212 11.91 34.36 -16.33
CA GLN A 212 13.38 34.33 -16.21
C GLN A 212 13.95 32.90 -16.30
N LEU A 213 13.26 31.90 -15.77
CA LEU A 213 13.71 30.50 -15.88
C LEU A 213 13.53 29.94 -17.29
N TYR A 214 12.59 30.47 -18.07
CA TYR A 214 12.45 30.12 -19.49
C TYR A 214 13.54 30.76 -20.36
N SER A 215 14.14 31.88 -19.95
CA SER A 215 15.16 32.58 -20.74
C SER A 215 16.50 31.83 -20.86
N VAL A 216 16.63 30.64 -20.26
CA VAL A 216 17.76 29.72 -20.50
C VAL A 216 17.78 29.25 -21.97
N THR A 217 16.63 29.26 -22.63
CA THR A 217 16.46 28.96 -24.06
C THR A 217 15.77 30.14 -24.74
N ASN A 218 16.22 30.45 -25.95
CA ASN A 218 15.64 31.51 -26.78
C ASN A 218 14.81 30.95 -27.94
N ASP A 219 14.66 29.64 -28.04
CA ASP A 219 13.96 28.96 -29.12
C ASP A 219 12.63 28.35 -28.64
N PHE A 220 11.62 28.40 -29.51
CA PHE A 220 10.27 27.90 -29.21
C PHE A 220 10.27 26.43 -28.77
N VAL A 221 11.15 25.62 -29.37
CA VAL A 221 11.22 24.18 -29.11
C VAL A 221 11.86 23.90 -27.75
N GLY A 222 12.90 24.65 -27.38
CA GLY A 222 13.46 24.63 -26.03
C GLY A 222 12.43 25.02 -24.98
N GLN A 223 11.67 26.10 -25.20
CA GLN A 223 10.59 26.50 -24.29
C GLN A 223 9.52 25.41 -24.16
N LEU A 224 9.07 24.82 -25.27
CA LEU A 224 8.11 23.71 -25.26
C LEU A 224 8.66 22.48 -24.50
N SER A 225 9.95 22.17 -24.68
CA SER A 225 10.63 21.08 -23.98
C SER A 225 10.70 21.31 -22.48
N LEU A 226 10.98 22.55 -22.05
CA LEU A 226 10.94 22.94 -20.63
C LEU A 226 9.53 22.88 -20.05
N THR A 227 8.51 23.28 -20.81
CA THR A 227 7.11 23.13 -20.39
C THR A 227 6.71 21.67 -20.25
N LEU A 228 7.08 20.80 -21.20
CA LEU A 228 6.84 19.37 -21.09
C LEU A 228 7.57 18.79 -19.87
N LEU A 229 8.83 19.15 -19.65
CA LEU A 229 9.59 18.74 -18.48
C LEU A 229 8.91 19.18 -17.18
N ALA A 230 8.45 20.43 -17.10
CA ALA A 230 7.69 20.94 -15.97
C ALA A 230 6.43 20.10 -15.71
N LEU A 231 5.66 19.78 -16.74
CA LEU A 231 4.47 18.92 -16.62
C LEU A 231 4.81 17.51 -16.11
N LEU A 232 5.89 16.91 -16.60
CA LEU A 232 6.34 15.59 -16.15
C LEU A 232 6.76 15.58 -14.67
N TYR A 233 7.38 16.67 -14.19
CA TYR A 233 7.79 16.85 -12.80
C TYR A 233 6.70 17.47 -11.90
N ALA A 234 5.53 17.84 -12.44
CA ALA A 234 4.47 18.46 -11.66
C ALA A 234 4.07 17.63 -10.42
N PRO A 235 3.92 16.29 -10.50
CA PRO A 235 3.60 15.52 -9.30
C PRO A 235 4.70 15.57 -8.23
N ASN A 236 5.98 15.67 -8.61
CA ASN A 236 7.09 15.80 -7.65
C ASN A 236 6.99 17.12 -6.88
N VAL A 237 6.74 18.24 -7.59
CA VAL A 237 6.64 19.57 -6.97
C VAL A 237 5.37 19.70 -6.12
N ILE A 238 4.24 19.16 -6.59
CA ILE A 238 2.98 19.13 -5.84
C ILE A 238 3.13 18.32 -4.54
N LEU A 239 3.86 17.20 -4.55
CA LEU A 239 4.16 16.45 -3.33
C LEU A 239 5.01 17.26 -2.34
N GLY A 240 5.94 18.08 -2.84
CA GLY A 240 6.63 19.08 -2.02
C GLY A 240 5.64 20.02 -1.34
N ALA A 241 4.70 20.59 -2.10
CA ALA A 241 3.63 21.44 -1.55
C ALA A 241 2.70 20.70 -0.56
N CYS A 242 2.43 19.40 -0.78
CA CYS A 242 1.72 18.56 0.20
C CYS A 242 2.50 18.47 1.52
N ALA A 243 3.84 18.32 1.45
CA ALA A 243 4.68 18.27 2.65
C ALA A 243 4.60 19.58 3.43
N LEU A 244 4.70 20.72 2.75
CA LEU A 244 4.52 22.03 3.34
C LEU A 244 3.13 22.18 3.99
N ALA A 245 2.07 21.71 3.32
CA ALA A 245 0.68 21.80 3.79
C ALA A 245 0.39 20.98 5.06
N VAL A 246 1.13 19.89 5.31
CA VAL A 246 0.99 19.10 6.54
C VAL A 246 1.98 19.50 7.64
N GLY A 247 2.80 20.52 7.40
CA GLY A 247 3.78 21.05 8.36
C GLY A 247 5.15 20.36 8.31
N SER A 248 5.40 19.56 7.27
CA SER A 248 6.71 18.97 6.98
C SER A 248 7.56 19.93 6.13
N SER A 249 8.73 19.45 5.71
CA SER A 249 9.66 20.21 4.87
C SER A 249 10.00 19.47 3.57
N ALA A 250 10.28 20.25 2.53
CA ALA A 250 10.84 19.80 1.27
C ALA A 250 12.22 20.42 1.08
N ASN A 251 13.20 19.63 0.67
CA ASN A 251 14.59 20.03 0.55
C ASN A 251 15.05 19.93 -0.90
N VAL A 252 15.84 20.92 -1.32
CA VAL A 252 16.55 20.94 -2.60
C VAL A 252 18.01 21.26 -2.32
N GLY A 253 18.81 20.21 -2.15
CA GLY A 253 20.21 20.38 -1.74
C GLY A 253 20.31 20.99 -0.35
N THR A 254 20.88 22.18 -0.27
CA THR A 254 20.97 22.97 0.97
C THR A 254 19.74 23.84 1.21
N ALA A 255 18.89 24.05 0.21
CA ALA A 255 17.65 24.80 0.37
C ALA A 255 16.61 23.94 1.08
N ALA A 256 15.90 24.53 2.05
CA ALA A 256 14.85 23.85 2.81
C ALA A 256 13.60 24.73 2.89
N PHE A 257 12.46 24.14 2.53
CA PHE A 257 11.17 24.82 2.44
C PHE A 257 10.19 24.16 3.39
N SER A 258 9.59 24.93 4.29
CA SER A 258 8.51 24.49 5.17
C SER A 258 7.47 25.59 5.29
N ALA A 259 6.31 25.29 5.89
CA ALA A 259 5.34 26.33 6.19
C ALA A 259 5.86 27.37 7.21
N PHE A 260 6.87 27.04 8.03
CA PHE A 260 7.30 27.90 9.14
C PHE A 260 8.58 28.67 8.83
N ALA A 261 9.45 28.10 8.00
CA ALA A 261 10.73 28.68 7.63
C ALA A 261 11.13 28.28 6.21
N VAL A 262 11.79 29.21 5.51
CA VAL A 262 12.40 29.00 4.21
C VAL A 262 13.88 29.36 4.30
N PHE A 263 14.73 28.39 3.99
CA PHE A 263 16.17 28.54 3.90
C PHE A 263 16.59 28.48 2.43
N GLY A 264 17.21 29.55 1.94
CA GLY A 264 17.61 29.67 0.54
C GLY A 264 18.77 28.76 0.17
N GLY A 265 18.89 28.47 -1.13
CA GLY A 265 19.98 27.71 -1.73
C GLY A 265 19.91 27.75 -3.25
N GLN A 266 20.85 27.08 -3.93
CA GLN A 266 20.85 27.00 -5.39
C GLN A 266 19.80 26.00 -5.86
N LEU A 267 18.86 26.48 -6.68
CA LEU A 267 17.82 25.66 -7.29
C LEU A 267 18.17 25.35 -8.76
N PRO A 268 17.79 24.17 -9.28
CA PRO A 268 17.84 23.91 -10.71
C PRO A 268 17.04 24.96 -11.49
N ALA A 269 17.59 25.39 -12.63
CA ALA A 269 16.94 26.37 -13.51
C ALA A 269 15.83 25.72 -14.35
N VAL A 270 14.79 25.19 -13.68
CA VAL A 270 13.61 24.60 -14.33
C VAL A 270 12.36 25.40 -13.97
N PRO A 271 11.53 25.82 -14.96
CA PRO A 271 10.45 26.78 -14.72
C PRO A 271 9.46 26.40 -13.60
N ILE A 272 9.20 25.10 -13.39
CA ILE A 272 8.26 24.65 -12.36
C ILE A 272 8.71 25.00 -10.93
N LEU A 273 10.01 25.20 -10.71
CA LEU A 273 10.53 25.60 -9.40
C LEU A 273 10.30 27.09 -9.09
N ALA A 274 9.77 27.88 -10.03
CA ALA A 274 9.23 29.20 -9.70
C ALA A 274 8.07 29.15 -8.69
N ALA A 275 7.42 27.98 -8.53
CA ALA A 275 6.37 27.78 -7.54
C ALA A 275 6.88 27.74 -6.09
N VAL A 276 8.19 27.60 -5.88
CA VAL A 276 8.81 27.47 -4.56
C VAL A 276 8.61 28.78 -3.77
N PRO A 277 8.23 28.71 -2.48
CA PRO A 277 7.97 29.91 -1.71
C PRO A 277 9.25 30.73 -1.47
N THR A 278 9.13 32.05 -1.57
CA THR A 278 10.19 33.00 -1.21
C THR A 278 9.93 33.62 0.17
N PRO A 279 10.95 33.78 1.02
CA PRO A 279 10.79 34.46 2.30
C PRO A 279 10.54 35.97 2.09
N PRO A 280 9.72 36.62 2.95
CA PRO A 280 8.94 36.05 4.04
C PRO A 280 7.62 35.41 3.57
N LEU A 281 7.19 34.33 4.23
CA LEU A 281 5.94 33.62 3.89
C LEU A 281 4.66 34.40 4.21
N GLY A 282 4.69 35.39 5.11
CA GLY A 282 3.52 36.17 5.49
C GLY A 282 2.34 35.28 5.91
N PRO A 283 1.09 35.55 5.47
CA PRO A 283 -0.06 34.71 5.81
C PRO A 283 -0.14 33.38 5.04
N ALA A 284 0.76 33.13 4.08
CA ALA A 284 0.69 31.94 3.22
C ALA A 284 0.87 30.63 4.00
N TRP A 285 1.60 30.65 5.13
CA TRP A 285 1.73 29.47 5.98
C TRP A 285 0.40 28.99 6.54
N VAL A 286 -0.50 29.92 6.89
CA VAL A 286 -1.84 29.61 7.38
C VAL A 286 -2.65 28.95 6.28
N ALA A 287 -2.60 29.49 5.05
CA ALA A 287 -3.27 28.91 3.90
C ALA A 287 -2.78 27.47 3.63
N LEU A 288 -1.48 27.22 3.75
CA LEU A 288 -0.90 25.87 3.65
C LEU A 288 -1.45 24.92 4.73
N MET A 289 -1.54 25.36 6.00
CA MET A 289 -2.10 24.52 7.08
C MET A 289 -3.60 24.25 6.90
N ILE A 290 -4.35 25.21 6.35
CA ILE A 290 -5.77 25.02 6.03
C ILE A 290 -5.94 23.88 5.02
N ILE A 291 -5.02 23.70 4.07
CA ILE A 291 -5.08 22.59 3.11
C ILE A 291 -4.98 21.23 3.84
N GLY A 292 -4.05 21.09 4.79
CA GLY A 292 -3.95 19.89 5.63
C GLY A 292 -5.26 19.61 6.38
N ALA A 293 -5.84 20.65 7.00
CA ALA A 293 -7.11 20.56 7.70
C ALA A 293 -8.28 20.15 6.79
N VAL A 294 -8.48 20.86 5.68
CA VAL A 294 -9.56 20.60 4.71
C VAL A 294 -9.46 19.19 4.12
N SER A 295 -8.24 18.70 3.91
CA SER A 295 -8.01 17.33 3.45
C SER A 295 -8.46 16.30 4.49
N GLY A 296 -8.21 16.57 5.78
CA GLY A 296 -8.76 15.77 6.88
C GLY A 296 -10.29 15.82 6.97
N VAL A 297 -10.90 16.97 6.67
CA VAL A 297 -12.37 17.09 6.54
C VAL A 297 -12.89 16.16 5.45
N ALA A 298 -12.23 16.10 4.29
CA ALA A 298 -12.62 15.21 3.19
C ALA A 298 -12.59 13.72 3.62
N VAL A 299 -11.58 13.29 4.39
CA VAL A 299 -11.53 11.95 4.98
C VAL A 299 -12.74 11.72 5.88
N GLY A 300 -12.99 12.64 6.82
CA GLY A 300 -14.08 12.52 7.79
C GLY A 300 -15.46 12.52 7.14
N GLN A 301 -15.71 13.41 6.18
CA GLN A 301 -16.97 13.44 5.40
C GLN A 301 -17.21 12.12 4.69
N GLN A 302 -16.17 11.56 4.05
CA GLN A 302 -16.27 10.30 3.34
C GLN A 302 -16.52 9.11 4.28
N CYS A 303 -15.89 9.11 5.46
CA CYS A 303 -16.14 8.11 6.50
C CYS A 303 -17.54 8.24 7.14
N ALA A 304 -18.06 9.46 7.28
CA ALA A 304 -19.36 9.75 7.88
C ALA A 304 -20.57 9.36 6.98
N ARG A 305 -20.36 9.18 5.66
CA ARG A 305 -21.45 8.84 4.72
C ARG A 305 -22.26 7.60 5.10
N ARG A 306 -21.64 6.66 5.82
CA ARG A 306 -22.31 5.49 6.39
C ARG A 306 -22.07 5.48 7.90
N PRO A 307 -23.04 5.98 8.69
CA PRO A 307 -22.91 6.02 10.13
C PRO A 307 -22.69 4.61 10.70
N ALA A 308 -21.82 4.52 11.68
CA ALA A 308 -21.47 3.26 12.35
C ALA A 308 -21.31 3.50 13.86
N PRO A 309 -21.42 2.46 14.69
CA PRO A 309 -21.13 2.59 16.12
C PRO A 309 -19.78 3.27 16.34
N TRP A 310 -19.68 4.12 17.36
CA TRP A 310 -18.50 4.96 17.58
C TRP A 310 -17.15 4.22 17.52
N PRO A 311 -16.99 2.96 17.99
CA PRO A 311 -15.71 2.26 17.85
C PRO A 311 -15.41 1.98 16.37
N THR A 312 -16.38 1.50 15.61
CA THR A 312 -16.23 1.23 14.18
C THR A 312 -15.97 2.51 13.38
N ALA A 313 -16.62 3.62 13.74
CA ALA A 313 -16.38 4.91 13.13
C ALA A 313 -14.94 5.39 13.34
N ILE A 314 -14.38 5.21 14.54
CA ILE A 314 -12.96 5.50 14.83
C ILE A 314 -12.04 4.61 13.99
N HIS A 315 -12.27 3.29 13.97
CA HIS A 315 -11.45 2.36 13.15
C HIS A 315 -11.46 2.75 11.67
N LYS A 316 -12.62 3.16 11.13
CA LYS A 316 -12.71 3.64 9.74
C LYS A 316 -11.77 4.82 9.47
N VAL A 317 -11.76 5.83 10.34
CA VAL A 317 -10.91 7.02 10.17
C VAL A 317 -9.44 6.67 10.39
N VAL A 318 -9.11 5.89 11.41
CA VAL A 318 -7.71 5.46 11.69
C VAL A 318 -7.15 4.69 10.50
N THR A 319 -7.88 3.71 9.98
CA THR A 319 -7.45 2.95 8.80
C THR A 319 -7.36 3.83 7.57
N ALA A 320 -8.30 4.75 7.34
CA ALA A 320 -8.22 5.69 6.23
C ALA A 320 -6.97 6.59 6.31
N ALA A 321 -6.70 7.15 7.48
CA ALA A 321 -5.54 8.01 7.74
C ALA A 321 -4.22 7.23 7.58
N LEU A 322 -4.13 6.01 8.12
CA LEU A 322 -2.94 5.15 7.95
C LEU A 322 -2.69 4.78 6.50
N LEU A 323 -3.73 4.38 5.76
CA LEU A 323 -3.61 4.02 4.34
C LEU A 323 -3.15 5.22 3.50
N ALA A 324 -3.74 6.40 3.73
CA ALA A 324 -3.36 7.62 3.03
C ALA A 324 -1.94 8.07 3.37
N ALA A 325 -1.57 8.10 4.65
CA ALA A 325 -0.24 8.48 5.11
C ALA A 325 0.83 7.52 4.59
N THR A 326 0.57 6.21 4.61
CA THR A 326 1.49 5.19 4.07
C THR A 326 1.67 5.37 2.56
N PHE A 327 0.56 5.54 1.82
CA PHE A 327 0.62 5.80 0.38
C PHE A 327 1.44 7.06 0.05
N LEU A 328 1.11 8.19 0.70
CA LEU A 328 1.81 9.45 0.46
C LEU A 328 3.27 9.38 0.88
N ALA A 329 3.62 8.73 2.00
CA ALA A 329 5.02 8.54 2.41
C ALA A 329 5.81 7.73 1.37
N ILE A 330 5.24 6.65 0.84
CA ILE A 330 5.88 5.84 -0.22
C ILE A 330 6.11 6.72 -1.47
N VAL A 331 5.07 7.40 -1.95
CA VAL A 331 5.19 8.23 -3.16
C VAL A 331 6.12 9.43 -2.94
N GLY A 332 6.08 10.05 -1.76
CA GLY A 332 6.97 11.15 -1.39
C GLY A 332 8.43 10.72 -1.29
N LYS A 333 8.70 9.48 -0.86
CA LYS A 333 10.05 8.90 -0.89
C LYS A 333 10.54 8.68 -2.32
N LEU A 334 9.66 8.19 -3.20
CA LEU A 334 9.94 7.97 -4.62
C LEU A 334 10.11 9.28 -5.41
N ALA A 335 9.56 10.39 -4.94
CA ALA A 335 9.65 11.69 -5.58
C ALA A 335 11.04 12.35 -5.52
N GLY A 336 11.90 11.89 -4.60
CA GLY A 336 13.20 12.48 -4.30
C GLY A 336 14.37 11.54 -4.58
N GLY A 337 15.58 12.08 -4.49
CA GLY A 337 16.82 11.39 -4.82
C GLY A 337 17.99 12.36 -4.99
N GLN A 338 19.17 11.84 -5.35
CA GLN A 338 20.30 12.68 -5.74
C GLN A 338 20.06 13.34 -7.11
N LEU A 339 20.37 14.63 -7.23
CA LEU A 339 20.34 15.36 -8.51
C LEU A 339 21.71 16.01 -8.78
N GLY A 340 22.64 15.22 -9.31
CA GLY A 340 23.97 15.71 -9.69
C GLY A 340 24.61 16.60 -8.62
N ASN A 341 24.98 17.81 -9.01
CA ASN A 341 25.66 18.79 -8.14
C ASN A 341 24.71 19.53 -7.18
N PHE A 342 23.40 19.46 -7.38
CA PHE A 342 22.41 20.09 -6.49
C PHE A 342 22.24 19.32 -5.18
N GLY A 343 22.83 18.13 -5.05
CA GLY A 343 22.69 17.32 -3.86
C GLY A 343 21.39 16.52 -3.85
N ARG A 344 20.90 16.22 -2.65
CA ARG A 344 19.69 15.42 -2.46
C ARG A 344 18.45 16.30 -2.46
N LEU A 345 17.47 15.94 -3.29
CA LEU A 345 16.13 16.52 -3.26
C LEU A 345 15.18 15.54 -2.60
N GLY A 346 14.17 16.06 -1.90
CA GLY A 346 13.07 15.23 -1.42
C GLY A 346 12.34 15.83 -0.23
N ILE A 347 11.35 15.09 0.24
CA ILE A 347 10.53 15.46 1.39
C ILE A 347 11.12 14.83 2.65
N ASP A 348 11.09 15.56 3.76
CA ASP A 348 11.44 15.04 5.07
C ASP A 348 10.43 13.95 5.53
N GLN A 349 10.86 12.70 5.35
CA GLN A 349 10.04 11.54 5.67
C GLN A 349 9.78 11.36 7.17
N GLY A 350 10.62 11.95 8.04
CA GLY A 350 10.43 11.87 9.48
C GLY A 350 9.17 12.59 9.94
N THR A 351 8.78 13.65 9.23
CA THR A 351 7.62 14.49 9.59
C THR A 351 6.45 14.36 8.61
N PHE A 352 6.70 14.00 7.34
CA PHE A 352 5.65 13.99 6.31
C PHE A 352 4.54 12.96 6.56
N GLY A 353 4.90 11.68 6.71
CA GLY A 353 3.92 10.62 6.98
C GLY A 353 3.15 10.85 8.28
N PRO A 354 3.83 11.12 9.42
CA PRO A 354 3.17 11.46 10.67
C PRO A 354 2.28 12.71 10.57
N GLY A 355 2.70 13.74 9.84
CA GLY A 355 1.92 14.95 9.60
C GLY A 355 0.62 14.67 8.86
N VAL A 356 0.68 13.92 7.75
CA VAL A 356 -0.52 13.47 7.02
C VAL A 356 -1.45 12.67 7.94
N PHE A 357 -0.90 11.70 8.67
CA PHE A 357 -1.67 10.87 9.60
C PHE A 357 -2.36 11.71 10.67
N PHE A 358 -1.64 12.65 11.28
CA PHE A 358 -2.17 13.55 12.31
C PHE A 358 -3.33 14.39 11.80
N TRP A 359 -3.15 15.10 10.69
CA TRP A 359 -4.21 15.94 10.10
C TRP A 359 -5.45 15.11 9.73
N PHE A 360 -5.24 13.95 9.11
CA PHE A 360 -6.34 13.11 8.65
C PHE A 360 -7.07 12.43 9.81
N LEU A 361 -6.35 12.04 10.85
CA LEU A 361 -6.91 11.44 12.04
C LEU A 361 -7.70 12.46 12.86
N VAL A 362 -7.06 13.57 13.26
CA VAL A 362 -7.66 14.54 14.19
C VAL A 362 -8.86 15.23 13.56
N ILE A 363 -8.69 15.80 12.37
CA ILE A 363 -9.76 16.52 11.69
C ILE A 363 -10.79 15.54 11.12
N GLY A 364 -10.37 14.36 10.66
CA GLY A 364 -11.29 13.32 10.20
C GLY A 364 -12.22 12.83 11.32
N LEU A 365 -11.68 12.56 12.51
CA LEU A 365 -12.48 12.17 13.67
C LEU A 365 -13.44 13.28 14.07
N LEU A 366 -12.94 14.51 14.24
CA LEU A 366 -13.79 15.67 14.56
C LEU A 366 -14.96 15.78 13.58
N THR A 367 -14.68 15.70 12.28
CA THR A 367 -15.68 15.77 11.22
C THR A 367 -16.69 14.63 11.31
N VAL A 368 -16.26 13.39 11.57
CA VAL A 368 -17.18 12.24 11.72
C VAL A 368 -18.14 12.44 12.90
N PHE A 369 -17.65 12.92 14.05
CA PHE A 369 -18.49 13.19 15.20
C PHE A 369 -19.46 14.36 14.96
N MET A 370 -18.98 15.45 14.36
CA MET A 370 -19.82 16.62 14.05
C MET A 370 -20.94 16.29 13.05
N LEU A 371 -20.67 15.42 12.08
CA LEU A 371 -21.65 14.99 11.06
C LEU A 371 -22.56 13.84 11.53
N GLY A 372 -22.45 13.38 12.78
CA GLY A 372 -23.25 12.26 13.29
C GLY A 372 -22.91 10.90 12.68
N GLY A 373 -21.72 10.75 12.09
CA GLY A 373 -21.24 9.49 11.52
C GLY A 373 -20.87 8.44 12.58
N ALA A 374 -20.74 8.83 13.84
CA ALA A 374 -20.51 7.96 14.99
C ALA A 374 -21.80 7.81 15.81
N THR A 375 -22.46 6.65 15.71
CA THR A 375 -23.69 6.34 16.44
C THR A 375 -23.38 5.68 17.79
N ARG A 376 -24.37 5.67 18.69
CA ARG A 376 -24.27 4.90 19.94
C ARG A 376 -24.19 3.40 19.64
N LEU A 377 -23.49 2.67 20.49
CA LEU A 377 -23.49 1.20 20.41
C LEU A 377 -24.92 0.69 20.56
N PRO A 378 -25.38 -0.23 19.68
CA PRO A 378 -26.65 -0.90 19.91
C PRO A 378 -26.58 -1.57 21.29
N ALA A 379 -27.61 -1.36 22.12
CA ALA A 379 -27.70 -2.05 23.39
C ALA A 379 -27.58 -3.55 23.11
N LYS A 380 -26.57 -4.21 23.70
CA LYS A 380 -26.43 -5.67 23.61
C LYS A 380 -27.76 -6.22 24.10
N ALA A 381 -28.56 -6.81 23.20
CA ALA A 381 -29.79 -7.47 23.60
C ALA A 381 -29.40 -8.45 24.70
N ARG A 382 -29.82 -8.15 25.93
CA ARG A 382 -29.66 -9.08 27.04
C ARG A 382 -30.30 -10.37 26.54
N PRO A 383 -29.62 -11.53 26.56
CA PRO A 383 -30.30 -12.78 26.25
C PRO A 383 -31.57 -12.77 27.10
N GLU A 384 -32.71 -12.82 26.41
CA GLU A 384 -34.00 -12.95 27.04
C GLU A 384 -33.84 -14.08 28.05
N PRO A 385 -34.12 -13.86 29.36
CA PRO A 385 -33.96 -14.94 30.33
C PRO A 385 -34.72 -16.11 29.75
N VAL A 386 -33.99 -17.20 29.46
CA VAL A 386 -34.59 -18.46 29.03
C VAL A 386 -35.70 -18.69 30.04
N ARG A 387 -36.95 -18.56 29.60
CA ARG A 387 -38.10 -18.87 30.43
C ARG A 387 -37.83 -20.29 30.87
N ALA A 388 -37.53 -20.48 32.15
CA ALA A 388 -37.34 -21.80 32.71
C ALA A 388 -38.54 -22.63 32.21
N PRO A 389 -38.35 -23.86 31.71
CA PRO A 389 -39.47 -24.70 31.34
C PRO A 389 -40.44 -24.67 32.52
N GLU A 390 -41.69 -24.30 32.22
CA GLU A 390 -42.79 -24.44 33.17
C GLU A 390 -42.66 -25.86 33.73
N PRO A 391 -42.61 -26.06 35.07
CA PRO A 391 -42.47 -27.40 35.61
C PRO A 391 -43.58 -28.25 34.99
N GLU A 392 -43.19 -29.28 34.24
CA GLU A 392 -44.13 -30.30 33.81
C GLU A 392 -44.90 -30.72 35.06
N SER A 393 -46.22 -30.62 34.97
CA SER A 393 -47.13 -31.10 35.99
C SER A 393 -46.69 -32.49 36.40
N VAL A 394 -46.29 -32.63 37.67
CA VAL A 394 -46.08 -33.92 38.32
C VAL A 394 -47.29 -34.78 37.98
N PRO A 395 -47.13 -35.98 37.39
CA PRO A 395 -48.27 -36.85 37.15
C PRO A 395 -48.96 -37.12 38.49
N GLU A 396 -50.28 -37.01 38.51
CA GLU A 396 -51.13 -37.38 39.64
C GLU A 396 -50.68 -38.75 40.20
N PRO A 397 -50.51 -38.88 41.53
CA PRO A 397 -50.18 -40.17 42.11
C PRO A 397 -51.30 -41.17 41.80
N GLU A 398 -50.91 -42.35 41.31
CA GLU A 398 -51.82 -43.48 41.10
C GLU A 398 -52.62 -43.78 42.38
N PRO A 399 -53.90 -44.15 42.27
CA PRO A 399 -54.72 -44.43 43.44
C PRO A 399 -54.16 -45.62 44.22
N SER A 400 -53.99 -45.40 45.53
CA SER A 400 -53.59 -46.39 46.53
C SER A 400 -54.43 -47.66 46.45
N PRO A 401 -53.83 -48.87 46.44
CA PRO A 401 -54.57 -50.12 46.53
C PRO A 401 -55.23 -50.27 47.92
N GLU A 402 -56.45 -50.80 47.93
CA GLU A 402 -57.24 -51.11 49.13
C GLU A 402 -56.51 -52.12 50.04
N PRO A 403 -56.65 -52.02 51.38
CA PRO A 403 -55.97 -52.92 52.31
C PRO A 403 -56.65 -54.30 52.36
N GLU A 404 -55.88 -55.36 52.09
CA GLU A 404 -56.25 -56.75 52.40
C GLU A 404 -56.01 -57.06 53.90
N PRO A 405 -56.82 -57.96 54.51
CA PRO A 405 -56.91 -58.13 55.95
C PRO A 405 -55.74 -58.91 56.59
N GLU A 406 -55.46 -58.57 57.85
CA GLU A 406 -54.40 -59.10 58.73
C GLU A 406 -54.46 -60.62 58.95
N PRO A 407 -53.31 -61.32 58.99
CA PRO A 407 -53.15 -62.60 59.67
C PRO A 407 -52.47 -62.49 61.05
N GLU A 408 -52.92 -63.35 61.95
CA GLU A 408 -52.66 -63.47 63.40
C GLU A 408 -51.20 -63.82 63.80
N PRO A 409 -50.80 -63.58 65.07
CA PRO A 409 -49.42 -63.70 65.53
C PRO A 409 -49.10 -65.07 66.15
N GLU A 410 -47.88 -65.56 65.95
CA GLU A 410 -47.30 -66.67 66.71
C GLU A 410 -45.81 -66.42 67.06
N PRO A 411 -45.29 -67.07 68.13
CA PRO A 411 -44.38 -66.42 69.09
C PRO A 411 -42.90 -66.83 69.00
N VAL A 412 -42.08 -66.07 69.72
CA VAL A 412 -40.61 -66.13 69.90
C VAL A 412 -40.14 -67.44 70.58
N PRO A 413 -38.93 -67.93 70.26
CA PRO A 413 -37.94 -68.15 71.33
C PRO A 413 -36.49 -67.73 70.99
N ASP A 414 -35.83 -67.15 72.00
CA ASP A 414 -34.38 -66.92 72.23
C ASP A 414 -33.71 -68.26 72.70
N PRO A 415 -32.40 -68.42 73.08
CA PRO A 415 -31.27 -67.49 73.15
C PRO A 415 -29.84 -68.06 72.81
N GLU A 416 -28.80 -67.30 73.16
CA GLU A 416 -27.37 -67.69 73.43
C GLU A 416 -26.42 -67.84 72.21
N ALA A 417 -25.14 -67.40 72.21
CA ALA A 417 -24.19 -67.15 73.30
C ALA A 417 -23.09 -66.11 72.93
N GLU A 418 -22.54 -65.50 73.98
CA GLU A 418 -21.38 -64.61 74.08
C GLU A 418 -20.06 -65.25 73.62
N PHE A 419 -19.05 -64.44 73.25
CA PHE A 419 -17.68 -64.44 73.81
C PHE A 419 -16.84 -63.29 73.20
N GLU A 420 -16.26 -62.44 74.05
CA GLU A 420 -15.24 -61.40 73.78
C GLU A 420 -13.78 -62.00 73.74
N PRO A 421 -12.65 -61.24 73.83
CA PRO A 421 -11.98 -60.40 72.80
C PRO A 421 -10.44 -60.68 72.65
N GLU A 422 -9.75 -59.78 71.92
CA GLU A 422 -8.30 -59.38 71.96
C GLU A 422 -7.22 -60.18 71.16
N PRO A 423 -6.01 -59.61 70.86
CA PRO A 423 -5.56 -58.21 70.73
C PRO A 423 -4.58 -57.90 69.54
N GLU A 424 -4.13 -56.65 69.52
CA GLU A 424 -3.11 -55.88 68.76
C GLU A 424 -1.87 -56.57 68.16
N SER A 425 -1.37 -56.04 67.03
CA SER A 425 0.08 -55.89 66.77
C SER A 425 0.37 -54.75 65.77
N GLU A 426 1.39 -53.95 66.09
CA GLU A 426 1.89 -52.72 65.45
C GLU A 426 3.16 -53.02 64.56
N PRO A 427 3.94 -52.05 64.01
CA PRO A 427 4.27 -51.97 62.55
C PRO A 427 5.79 -51.94 62.20
N ILE A 428 6.14 -51.39 60.99
CA ILE A 428 7.45 -50.77 60.51
C ILE A 428 8.32 -51.70 59.58
N PRO A 429 9.22 -51.24 58.63
CA PRO A 429 9.71 -49.88 58.23
C PRO A 429 9.79 -49.50 56.72
N GLU A 430 10.14 -48.21 56.50
CA GLU A 430 10.63 -47.48 55.31
C GLU A 430 11.97 -47.99 54.69
N THR A 431 12.23 -47.70 53.40
CA THR A 431 13.55 -47.23 52.89
C THR A 431 13.52 -46.65 51.44
N GLU A 432 14.37 -45.64 51.23
CA GLU A 432 14.75 -44.85 50.02
C GLU A 432 16.02 -45.48 49.33
N PRO A 433 16.85 -44.82 48.46
CA PRO A 433 16.76 -44.51 47.01
C PRO A 433 17.96 -44.99 46.10
N GLU A 434 17.93 -44.62 44.78
CA GLU A 434 19.01 -44.49 43.74
C GLU A 434 19.70 -45.74 43.10
N PRO A 435 20.47 -45.63 41.95
CA PRO A 435 20.69 -44.55 40.96
C PRO A 435 20.53 -44.98 39.46
N GLY A 436 20.66 -44.01 38.53
CA GLY A 436 20.51 -44.19 37.06
C GLY A 436 21.74 -44.66 36.29
N LEU A 437 21.65 -44.63 34.94
CA LEU A 437 22.78 -44.52 33.99
C LEU A 437 22.27 -44.30 32.54
N GLU A 438 22.86 -43.29 31.90
CA GLU A 438 22.84 -43.01 30.46
C GLU A 438 23.57 -44.12 29.66
N SER A 439 23.21 -44.35 28.39
CA SER A 439 24.21 -44.51 27.34
C SER A 439 23.62 -44.31 25.93
N ASP A 440 24.33 -43.47 25.20
CA ASP A 440 24.25 -43.14 23.78
C ASP A 440 25.01 -44.20 22.96
N SER A 441 24.55 -44.56 21.75
CA SER A 441 25.39 -44.89 20.58
C SER A 441 24.59 -45.42 19.37
N SER A 442 24.58 -44.60 18.31
CA SER A 442 25.15 -44.88 16.98
C SER A 442 24.97 -46.25 16.29
N ASP A 443 24.19 -46.26 15.19
CA ASP A 443 24.41 -46.84 13.82
C ASP A 443 24.98 -48.29 13.65
N PRO A 444 24.73 -49.08 12.56
CA PRO A 444 24.98 -48.68 11.16
C PRO A 444 24.16 -49.50 10.09
N PRO A 445 24.65 -49.82 8.85
CA PRO A 445 24.04 -49.40 7.58
C PRO A 445 23.55 -50.56 6.69
N GLU A 446 22.95 -50.24 5.53
CA GLU A 446 22.59 -51.22 4.51
C GLU A 446 23.34 -50.97 3.17
N PRO A 447 24.10 -51.97 2.66
CA PRO A 447 24.63 -52.03 1.28
C PRO A 447 23.79 -53.07 0.47
N ALA A 448 23.82 -53.27 -0.85
CA ALA A 448 24.70 -52.95 -1.97
C ALA A 448 23.95 -53.23 -3.29
N LYS A 449 24.24 -52.48 -4.36
CA LYS A 449 24.89 -52.95 -5.62
C LYS A 449 24.77 -51.91 -6.73
#